data_AF-A0A924WX12-F1
#
_entry.id   AF-A0A924WX12-F1
#
_cell.length_a   1.000
_cell.length_b   1.000
_cell.length_c   1.000
_cell.angle_alpha   90.00
_cell.angle_beta   90.00
_cell.angle_gamma   90.00
#
_symmetry.space_group_name_H-M   'P 1'
#
loop_
_entity.id
_entity.type
_entity.pdbx_description
1 polymer ?
#
loop_
_entity_poly.entity_id
_entity_poly.type
_entity_poly.pdbx_seq_one_letter_code
_entity_poly.pdbx_strand_id
1 'polypeptide(L)' 'MSNNDLLGRLGNMQDDSEFYTPMPTGYRRGHHKYVVVVGTVMSGLGKGIFSSSLAKLL' A
#
# COMPACT_ATOMS: atom_id res chain seq x y z
N MET A 1 18.86 3.09 -36.22
CA MET A 1 18.72 2.60 -34.84
C MET A 1 17.98 1.28 -34.90
N SER A 2 18.60 0.20 -34.41
CA SER A 2 18.05 -1.15 -34.51
C SER A 2 16.90 -1.33 -33.51
N ASN A 3 15.82 -2.03 -33.89
CA ASN A 3 14.73 -2.36 -32.97
C ASN A 3 15.22 -3.07 -31.70
N ASN A 4 16.36 -3.77 -31.79
CA ASN A 4 16.99 -4.43 -30.64
C ASN A 4 17.50 -3.42 -29.59
N ASP A 5 17.93 -2.22 -30.01
CA ASP A 5 18.35 -1.16 -29.07
C ASP A 5 17.15 -0.58 -28.32
N LEU A 6 15.99 -0.49 -28.97
CA LEU A 6 14.74 -0.03 -28.36
C LEU A 6 14.25 -1.03 -27.29
N LEU A 7 14.25 -2.32 -27.63
CA LEU A 7 13.83 -3.39 -26.72
C LEU A 7 14.80 -3.53 -25.53
N GLY A 8 16.11 -3.39 -25.76
CA GLY A 8 17.11 -3.40 -24.68
C GLY A 8 16.95 -2.24 -23.70
N ARG A 9 16.51 -1.07 -24.17
CA ARG A 9 16.20 0.09 -23.30
C ARG A 9 14.92 -0.10 -22.49
N LEU A 10 13.90 -0.73 -23.08
CA LEU A 10 12.64 -1.05 -22.38
C LEU A 10 12.83 -2.13 -21.31
N GLY A 11 13.67 -3.14 -21.56
CA GLY A 11 13.96 -4.19 -20.57
C GLY A 11 14.76 -3.70 -19.35
N ASN A 12 15.52 -2.61 -19.49
CA ASN A 12 16.26 -1.97 -18.41
C ASN A 12 15.50 -0.81 -17.74
N MET A 13 14.28 -0.48 -18.18
CA MET A 13 13.38 0.38 -17.41
C MET A 13 12.80 -0.44 -16.26
N GLN A 14 13.59 -0.59 -15.20
CA GLN A 14 13.05 -0.96 -13.89
C GLN A 14 12.19 0.22 -13.43
N ASP A 15 10.92 -0.03 -13.13
CA ASP A 15 10.04 0.96 -12.51
C ASP A 15 10.65 1.37 -11.15
N ASP A 16 11.33 2.52 -11.09
CA ASP A 16 11.90 3.12 -9.87
C ASP A 16 10.82 3.45 -8.80
N SER A 17 9.54 3.14 -9.09
CA SER A 17 8.39 3.53 -8.28
C SER A 17 7.77 2.39 -7.46
N GLU A 18 8.35 1.18 -7.46
CA GLU A 18 7.95 0.16 -6.50
C GLU A 18 8.46 0.56 -5.10
N PHE A 19 7.68 1.40 -4.42
CA PHE A 19 7.91 1.78 -3.02
C PHE A 19 7.99 0.50 -2.19
N TYR A 20 9.23 0.05 -1.94
CA TYR A 20 9.49 -1.01 -0.99
C TYR A 20 8.96 -0.54 0.37
N THR A 21 7.80 -1.07 0.76
CA THR A 21 7.23 -0.80 2.06
C THR A 21 7.84 -1.83 3.00
N PRO A 22 8.86 -1.47 3.80
CA PRO A 22 9.49 -2.43 4.69
C PRO A 22 8.45 -3.00 5.63
N MET A 23 8.65 -4.26 6.05
CA MET A 23 7.85 -4.81 7.15
C MET A 23 7.99 -3.88 8.36
N PRO A 24 6.88 -3.51 9.02
CA PRO A 24 6.92 -2.64 10.19
C PRO A 24 7.89 -3.17 11.23
N THR A 25 8.59 -2.26 11.90
CA THR A 25 9.53 -2.62 12.96
C THR A 25 8.81 -3.44 14.04
N GLY A 26 9.37 -4.61 14.39
CA GLY A 26 8.76 -5.50 15.37
C GLY A 26 7.58 -6.34 14.86
N TYR A 27 7.29 -6.36 13.56
CA TYR A 27 6.30 -7.27 12.99
C TYR A 27 6.69 -8.74 13.22
N ARG A 28 5.82 -9.50 13.88
CA ARG A 28 5.98 -10.94 14.12
C ARG A 28 4.94 -11.69 13.30
N ARG A 29 5.40 -12.54 12.37
CA ARG A 29 4.51 -13.38 11.55
C ARG A 29 3.57 -14.19 12.46
N GLY A 30 2.29 -14.26 12.08
CA GLY A 30 1.24 -14.93 12.86
C GLY A 30 0.71 -14.15 14.07
N HIS A 31 1.32 -13.03 14.46
CA HIS A 31 0.87 -12.18 15.57
C HIS A 31 0.31 -10.86 15.04
N HIS A 32 -0.77 -10.96 14.27
CA HIS A 32 -1.45 -9.81 13.69
C HIS A 32 -2.45 -9.20 14.68
N LYS A 33 -2.45 -7.88 14.81
CA LYS A 33 -3.49 -7.14 15.52
C LYS A 33 -4.55 -6.71 14.51
N TYR A 34 -5.82 -6.96 14.83
CA TYR A 34 -6.96 -6.57 14.01
C TYR A 34 -7.72 -5.43 14.69
N VAL A 35 -8.11 -4.43 13.91
CA VAL A 35 -8.93 -3.30 14.36
C VAL A 35 -10.19 -3.28 13.51
N VAL A 36 -11.35 -3.30 14.17
CA VAL A 36 -12.66 -3.25 13.50
C VAL A 36 -13.29 -1.90 13.80
N VAL A 37 -13.56 -1.13 12.75
CA VAL A 37 -14.25 0.17 12.86
C VAL A 37 -15.74 -0.06 12.64
N VAL A 38 -16.52 0.09 13.71
CA VAL A 38 -17.99 0.00 13.66
C VAL A 38 -18.56 1.40 13.84
N GLY A 39 -19.66 1.71 13.15
CA GLY A 39 -20.40 2.96 13.36
C GLY A 39 -21.89 2.75 13.18
N THR A 40 -22.68 3.77 13.53
CA THR A 40 -24.13 3.69 13.62
C THR A 40 -24.84 3.69 12.26
N VAL A 41 -26.17 3.56 12.33
CA VAL A 41 -27.13 3.23 11.25
C VAL A 41 -26.98 4.06 9.98
N MET A 42 -26.60 5.34 10.05
CA MET A 42 -26.46 6.13 8.84
C MET A 42 -25.21 5.75 8.04
N SER A 43 -25.43 5.45 6.75
CA SER A 43 -24.38 5.53 5.75
C SER A 43 -23.95 6.99 5.62
N GLY A 44 -22.65 7.25 5.45
CA GLY A 44 -22.13 8.60 5.22
C GLY A 44 -21.49 9.33 6.41
N LEU A 45 -21.48 8.78 7.63
CA LEU A 45 -20.78 9.40 8.78
C LEU A 45 -19.23 9.43 8.66
N GLY A 46 -18.66 8.87 7.58
CA GLY A 46 -17.21 8.91 7.36
C GLY A 46 -16.42 7.77 7.99
N LYS A 47 -17.04 6.61 8.26
CA LYS A 47 -16.35 5.38 8.74
C LYS A 47 -15.10 5.04 7.88
N GLY A 48 -15.21 5.21 6.56
CA GLY A 48 -14.08 5.01 5.63
C GLY A 48 -12.98 6.04 5.78
N ILE A 49 -13.33 7.34 5.84
CA ILE A 49 -12.36 8.43 6.04
C ILE A 49 -11.62 8.24 7.36
N PHE A 50 -12.35 7.96 8.42
CA PHE A 50 -11.76 7.67 9.73
C PHE A 50 -10.80 6.47 9.67
N SER A 51 -11.21 5.36 9.03
CA SER A 51 -10.34 4.19 8.89
C SER A 51 -9.06 4.50 8.10
N SER A 52 -9.14 5.29 7.03
CA SER A 52 -7.97 5.70 6.24
C SER A 52 -7.04 6.63 7.02
N SER A 53 -7.61 7.58 7.77
CA SER A 53 -6.82 8.45 8.66
C SER A 53 -6.15 7.65 9.77
N LEU A 54 -6.84 6.67 10.35
CA LEU A 54 -6.29 5.79 11.38
C LEU A 54 -5.14 4.93 10.84
N ALA A 55 -5.28 4.37 9.62
CA ALA A 55 -4.23 3.59 8.98
C ALA A 55 -2.95 4.40 8.68
N LYS A 56 -3.06 5.73 8.56
CA LYS A 56 -1.90 6.62 8.40
C LYS A 56 -1.19 6.94 9.72
N LEU A 57 -1.91 6.88 10.85
CA LEU A 57 -1.36 7.16 12.18
C LEU A 57 -0.74 5.93 12.84
N LEU A 58 -1.05 4.74 12.34
CA LEU A 58 -0.54 3.44 12.78
C LEU A 58 0.61 2.96 11.89
#